data_AF-A0A0J9QUB8-F1
#
_entry.id   AF-A0A0J9QUB8-F1
#
_cell.length_a   1.000
_cell.length_b   1.000
_cell.length_c   1.000
_cell.angle_alpha   90.00
_cell.angle_beta   90.00
_cell.angle_gamma   90.00
#
_symmetry.space_group_name_H-M   'P 1'
#
loop_
_entity.id
_entity.type
_entity.pdbx_description
1 polymer ?
#
loop_
_entity_poly.entity_id
_entity_poly.type
_entity_poly.pdbx_seq_one_letter_code
_entity_poly.pdbx_strand_id
1 'polypeptide(L)'
;MPILPILIGLLHLSLAEDVKHLDGFSLPSLPSEHLIRYLNTFPKLKQQLPTNLTGKGTISSACWGHERDCTPAGRFQTPQCPGEHTGWARSKEAQVRTFYNQADFGYIQEQLSQLTPQCVPTYLGDSSLECTHYLRFCRGRNLLFDFRGLEKREERIRYHMDVLGPGQLLGHCKLNRTRLSGEMEHIGSALQSWGPELRNFDVLPHPVLESGLCDVVVNTPTFIMKIDATYNMYHHFCDFFNLYASLFVNQSHPAAFNTDVQILIWETYPYDSPFRDTFKAFSQRPVWTLSDVEGKRVCFKNVVLPLLPRMIFGLFYNTPIIQGCSNSGLFRAFSEFILHRLQIPYKPPQQKIRITYLSRRTKYRQVLNEDELLAPLEANDKYDVQRVSYERLSFTNQLAITRNTDILIGMHGAGLTHLLFLPNWACIFELYNCEDPNCYKDLARLRGVRYRTWEQRDLVYPQDEGHHPEGGAHAKFTNYSFDVKEFVHLVDEAAEEILSHKEFPRQTSENPSKTQRNEL
;
A
#
# COMPACT_ATOMS: atom_id res chain seq x y z
N MET A 1 -45.65 -9.62 -16.74
CA MET A 1 -44.62 -10.62 -17.10
C MET A 1 -43.24 -9.97 -17.01
N PRO A 2 -42.51 -10.18 -15.92
CA PRO A 2 -41.06 -10.00 -15.91
C PRO A 2 -40.35 -11.20 -15.26
N ILE A 3 -39.48 -11.87 -16.01
CA ILE A 3 -38.49 -12.83 -15.48
C ILE A 3 -37.15 -12.48 -16.11
N LEU A 4 -36.48 -11.45 -15.59
CA LEU A 4 -35.11 -11.12 -15.96
C LEU A 4 -34.44 -10.21 -14.90
N PRO A 5 -34.22 -10.69 -13.67
CA PRO A 5 -32.93 -10.37 -13.04
C PRO A 5 -32.28 -11.49 -12.20
N ILE A 6 -32.86 -12.70 -12.15
CA ILE A 6 -32.37 -13.77 -11.25
C ILE A 6 -31.19 -14.55 -11.85
N LEU A 7 -30.92 -14.43 -13.15
CA LEU A 7 -29.81 -15.17 -13.79
C LEU A 7 -28.41 -14.53 -13.60
N ILE A 8 -28.31 -13.25 -13.23
CA ILE A 8 -27.02 -12.55 -13.16
C ILE A 8 -26.26 -12.93 -11.87
N GLY A 9 -26.97 -13.13 -10.75
CA GLY A 9 -26.37 -13.49 -9.45
C GLY A 9 -25.88 -14.95 -9.35
N LEU A 10 -26.51 -15.89 -10.07
CA LEU A 10 -26.08 -17.30 -10.10
C LEU A 10 -24.90 -17.52 -11.06
N LEU A 11 -24.79 -16.72 -12.12
CA LEU A 11 -23.60 -16.69 -12.97
C LEU A 11 -22.37 -16.15 -12.22
N HIS A 12 -22.52 -15.14 -11.35
CA HIS A 12 -21.42 -14.54 -10.60
C HIS A 12 -20.75 -15.45 -9.55
N LEU A 13 -21.49 -16.34 -8.88
CA LEU A 13 -20.88 -17.32 -7.97
C LEU A 13 -20.28 -18.52 -8.72
N SER A 14 -20.88 -18.99 -9.82
CA SER A 14 -20.27 -20.07 -10.62
C SER A 14 -18.97 -19.63 -11.31
N LEU A 15 -18.82 -18.33 -11.62
CA LEU A 15 -17.62 -17.76 -12.22
C LEU A 15 -16.40 -17.77 -11.27
N ALA A 16 -16.57 -17.82 -9.95
CA ALA A 16 -15.44 -17.86 -9.02
C ALA A 16 -14.88 -19.29 -8.84
N GLU A 17 -15.73 -20.32 -8.98
CA GLU A 17 -15.32 -21.72 -8.86
C GLU A 17 -14.84 -22.32 -10.19
N ASP A 18 -15.47 -21.99 -11.33
CA ASP A 18 -15.10 -22.54 -12.65
C ASP A 18 -13.86 -21.88 -13.31
N VAL A 19 -13.33 -20.78 -12.74
CA VAL A 19 -12.14 -20.08 -13.30
C VAL A 19 -10.81 -20.66 -12.83
N LYS A 20 -10.82 -21.63 -11.90
CA LYS A 20 -9.58 -22.18 -11.33
C LYS A 20 -8.78 -23.05 -12.30
N HIS A 21 -9.39 -23.56 -13.39
CA HIS A 21 -8.70 -24.46 -14.31
C HIS A 21 -9.12 -24.26 -15.76
N LEU A 22 -8.53 -23.24 -16.40
CA LEU A 22 -8.32 -23.22 -17.84
C LEU A 22 -6.89 -23.67 -18.10
N ASP A 23 -6.70 -24.64 -19.00
CA ASP A 23 -5.44 -25.33 -19.34
C ASP A 23 -4.17 -24.53 -19.01
N GLY A 24 -3.58 -24.82 -17.84
CA GLY A 24 -2.25 -24.35 -17.44
C GLY A 24 -2.12 -22.90 -16.93
N PHE A 25 -3.18 -22.09 -16.87
CA PHE A 25 -3.09 -20.69 -16.40
C PHE A 25 -4.17 -20.30 -15.39
N SER A 26 -3.78 -20.08 -14.13
CA SER A 26 -4.63 -19.48 -13.10
C SER A 26 -4.54 -17.95 -13.15
N LEU A 27 -5.69 -17.26 -13.23
CA LEU A 27 -5.73 -15.80 -13.09
C LEU A 27 -5.30 -15.36 -11.68
N PRO A 28 -4.63 -14.19 -11.54
CA PRO A 28 -4.29 -13.69 -10.22
C PRO A 28 -5.56 -13.32 -9.46
N SER A 29 -5.64 -13.72 -8.19
CA SER A 29 -6.74 -13.33 -7.31
C SER A 29 -6.66 -11.82 -7.03
N LEU A 30 -7.45 -11.04 -7.75
CA LEU A 30 -7.55 -9.58 -7.70
C LEU A 30 -9.03 -9.17 -7.65
N PRO A 31 -9.35 -7.99 -7.07
CA PRO A 31 -10.69 -7.42 -7.20
C PRO A 31 -11.15 -7.36 -8.67
N SER A 32 -12.45 -7.50 -8.94
CA SER A 32 -12.97 -7.55 -10.32
C SER A 32 -12.53 -6.38 -11.19
N GLU A 33 -12.57 -5.15 -10.66
CA GLU A 33 -12.12 -3.93 -11.34
C GLU A 33 -10.61 -3.93 -11.65
N HIS A 34 -9.81 -4.59 -10.81
CA HIS A 34 -8.37 -4.71 -10.97
C HIS A 34 -8.04 -5.78 -12.00
N LEU A 35 -8.78 -6.90 -11.97
CA LEU A 35 -8.64 -8.00 -12.92
C LEU A 35 -8.94 -7.53 -14.35
N ILE A 36 -9.97 -6.70 -14.55
CA ILE A 36 -10.29 -6.11 -15.87
C ILE A 36 -9.10 -5.32 -16.42
N ARG A 37 -8.50 -4.45 -15.59
CA ARG A 37 -7.36 -3.61 -16.00
C ARG A 37 -6.10 -4.43 -16.22
N TYR A 38 -5.83 -5.41 -15.36
CA TYR A 38 -4.76 -6.39 -15.54
C TYR A 38 -4.88 -7.14 -16.88
N LEU A 39 -6.07 -7.62 -17.25
CA LEU A 39 -6.30 -8.30 -18.53
C LEU A 39 -6.13 -7.35 -19.71
N ASN A 40 -6.50 -6.07 -19.56
CA ASN A 40 -6.26 -5.05 -20.58
C ASN A 40 -4.76 -4.75 -20.76
N THR A 41 -3.94 -4.86 -19.71
CA THR A 41 -2.47 -4.77 -19.81
C THR A 41 -1.88 -5.95 -20.60
N PHE A 42 -2.49 -7.13 -20.56
CA PHE A 42 -2.01 -8.34 -21.23
C PHE A 42 -2.99 -8.87 -22.27
N PRO A 43 -3.13 -8.20 -23.44
CA PRO A 43 -4.15 -8.54 -24.44
C PRO A 43 -4.02 -9.97 -25.00
N LYS A 44 -2.79 -10.50 -25.09
CA LYS A 44 -2.55 -11.89 -25.51
C LYS A 44 -3.17 -12.90 -24.54
N LEU A 45 -3.04 -12.66 -23.22
CA LEU A 45 -3.67 -13.48 -22.20
C LEU A 45 -5.19 -13.34 -22.24
N LYS A 46 -5.69 -12.10 -22.40
CA LYS A 46 -7.12 -11.82 -22.51
C LYS A 46 -7.80 -12.57 -23.66
N GLN A 47 -7.11 -12.71 -24.80
CA GLN A 47 -7.61 -13.44 -25.98
C GLN A 47 -7.71 -14.96 -25.78
N GLN A 48 -6.97 -15.52 -24.81
CA GLN A 48 -6.98 -16.95 -24.50
C GLN A 48 -8.11 -17.34 -23.53
N LEU A 49 -8.78 -16.36 -22.91
CA LEU A 49 -9.88 -16.61 -21.98
C LEU A 49 -11.20 -16.91 -22.73
N PRO A 50 -12.03 -17.83 -22.21
CA PRO A 50 -13.38 -18.09 -22.72
C PRO A 50 -14.20 -16.81 -22.88
N THR A 51 -15.00 -16.76 -23.95
CA THR A 51 -15.77 -15.56 -24.32
C THR A 51 -16.76 -15.12 -23.24
N ASN A 52 -17.19 -16.06 -22.38
CA ASN A 52 -18.07 -15.82 -21.23
C ASN A 52 -17.38 -15.04 -20.09
N LEU A 53 -16.06 -15.18 -19.93
CA LEU A 53 -15.25 -14.40 -18.98
C LEU A 53 -14.87 -13.02 -19.53
N THR A 54 -14.91 -12.87 -20.87
CA THR A 54 -14.64 -11.60 -21.53
C THR A 54 -15.86 -10.69 -21.65
N GLY A 55 -17.04 -11.14 -21.22
CA GLY A 55 -18.30 -10.38 -21.10
C GLY A 55 -18.66 -9.50 -22.31
N LYS A 56 -19.69 -9.88 -23.09
CA LYS A 56 -20.35 -8.95 -24.01
C LYS A 56 -20.95 -7.77 -23.24
N GLY A 57 -20.23 -6.66 -23.16
CA GLY A 57 -20.68 -5.42 -22.55
C GLY A 57 -19.56 -4.39 -22.51
N THR A 58 -19.41 -3.62 -23.60
CA THR A 58 -18.38 -2.60 -23.83
C THR A 58 -16.95 -3.14 -23.87
N ILE A 59 -16.25 -2.85 -24.96
CA ILE A 59 -14.78 -2.86 -24.99
C ILE A 59 -14.34 -1.88 -23.89
N SER A 60 -14.08 -2.39 -22.69
CA SER A 60 -13.66 -1.56 -21.57
C SER A 60 -12.30 -0.97 -21.93
N SER A 61 -12.29 0.32 -22.25
CA SER A 61 -11.10 1.16 -22.37
C SER A 61 -10.46 1.43 -20.99
N ALA A 62 -10.84 0.66 -19.95
CA ALA A 62 -10.29 0.82 -18.62
C ALA A 62 -8.81 0.43 -18.60
N CYS A 63 -8.05 1.26 -17.93
CA CYS A 63 -6.62 1.12 -17.72
C CYS A 63 -6.32 1.58 -16.30
N TRP A 64 -5.13 1.28 -15.81
CA TRP A 64 -4.72 1.73 -14.49
C TRP A 64 -4.51 3.25 -14.48
N GLY A 65 -3.81 3.77 -15.48
CA GLY A 65 -3.45 5.17 -15.64
C GLY A 65 -2.00 5.33 -16.09
N HIS A 66 -1.12 4.42 -15.67
CA HIS A 66 0.30 4.52 -15.97
C HIS A 66 0.64 4.13 -17.42
N GLU A 67 -0.27 3.46 -18.12
CA GLU A 67 -0.13 3.09 -19.52
C GLU A 67 -0.15 4.32 -20.43
N ARG A 68 0.70 4.34 -21.46
CA ARG A 68 0.89 5.52 -22.35
C ARG A 68 -0.39 5.96 -23.07
N ASP A 69 -1.23 5.00 -23.46
CA ASP A 69 -2.45 5.25 -24.23
C ASP A 69 -3.71 5.34 -23.33
N CYS A 70 -3.53 5.46 -22.01
CA CYS A 70 -4.63 5.53 -21.07
C CYS A 70 -5.26 6.94 -21.01
N THR A 71 -6.47 7.06 -21.56
CA THR A 71 -7.24 8.32 -21.51
C THR A 71 -7.76 8.60 -20.09
N PRO A 72 -7.98 9.87 -19.70
CA PRO A 72 -8.53 10.21 -18.38
C PRO A 72 -9.84 9.48 -18.03
N ALA A 73 -10.70 9.22 -19.01
CA ALA A 73 -11.96 8.49 -18.82
C ALA A 73 -11.75 6.98 -18.56
N GLY A 74 -10.63 6.41 -19.02
CA GLY A 74 -10.28 5.01 -18.82
C GLY A 74 -9.50 4.74 -17.54
N ARG A 75 -8.93 5.77 -16.88
CA ARG A 75 -8.09 5.60 -15.68
C ARG A 75 -8.84 4.89 -14.56
N PHE A 76 -8.08 4.28 -13.64
CA PHE A 76 -8.64 3.68 -12.44
C PHE A 76 -9.50 4.69 -11.65
N GLN A 77 -8.99 5.90 -11.51
CA GLN A 77 -9.70 7.02 -10.92
C GLN A 77 -9.09 8.32 -11.44
N THR A 78 -9.90 9.38 -11.47
CA THR A 78 -9.41 10.74 -11.72
C THR A 78 -9.36 11.50 -10.39
N PRO A 79 -8.23 12.15 -10.05
CA PRO A 79 -8.13 12.98 -8.85
C PRO A 79 -9.20 14.05 -8.78
N GLN A 80 -9.67 14.34 -7.58
CA GLN A 80 -10.64 15.39 -7.32
C GLN A 80 -9.92 16.58 -6.71
N CYS A 81 -10.07 17.74 -7.34
CA CYS A 81 -9.56 19.00 -6.80
C CYS A 81 -10.73 19.98 -6.81
N PRO A 82 -11.51 20.13 -5.72
CA PRO A 82 -12.57 21.14 -5.68
C PRO A 82 -12.01 22.58 -5.67
N GLY A 83 -12.88 23.56 -5.95
CA GLY A 83 -12.55 25.00 -5.91
C GLY A 83 -11.58 25.47 -7.00
N GLU A 84 -11.15 26.73 -6.88
CA GLU A 84 -10.12 27.30 -7.74
C GLU A 84 -8.75 26.62 -7.54
N HIS A 85 -7.87 26.77 -8.53
CA HIS A 85 -6.50 26.27 -8.38
C HIS A 85 -5.74 27.05 -7.30
N THR A 86 -4.91 26.37 -6.51
CA THR A 86 -4.19 26.97 -5.38
C THR A 86 -2.69 26.68 -5.43
N GLY A 87 -1.92 27.45 -4.65
CA GLY A 87 -0.47 27.27 -4.52
C GLY A 87 0.28 27.70 -5.78
N TRP A 88 1.17 26.84 -6.27
CA TRP A 88 2.06 27.11 -7.40
C TRP A 88 1.56 26.57 -8.75
N ALA A 89 0.35 26.00 -8.80
CA ALA A 89 -0.26 25.57 -10.05
C ALA A 89 -0.69 26.76 -10.92
N ARG A 90 -0.47 26.66 -12.23
CA ARG A 90 -0.82 27.72 -13.20
C ARG A 90 -2.26 27.65 -13.72
N SER A 91 -2.94 26.53 -13.52
CA SER A 91 -4.34 26.30 -13.91
C SER A 91 -4.92 25.11 -13.14
N LYS A 92 -6.22 24.87 -13.28
CA LYS A 92 -6.87 23.72 -12.64
C LYS A 92 -6.39 22.38 -13.19
N GLU A 93 -6.24 22.30 -14.49
CA GLU A 93 -5.73 21.13 -15.20
C GLU A 93 -4.27 20.84 -14.78
N ALA A 94 -3.47 21.90 -14.60
CA ALA A 94 -2.12 21.77 -14.08
C ALA A 94 -2.14 21.23 -12.64
N GLN A 95 -3.04 21.71 -11.77
CA GLN A 95 -3.17 21.21 -10.40
C GLN A 95 -3.52 19.72 -10.35
N VAL A 96 -4.53 19.30 -11.13
CA VAL A 96 -4.96 17.89 -11.24
C VAL A 96 -3.82 17.02 -11.78
N ARG A 97 -3.13 17.48 -12.84
CA ARG A 97 -2.00 16.75 -13.43
C ARG A 97 -0.83 16.63 -12.46
N THR A 98 -0.54 17.66 -11.68
CA THR A 98 0.51 17.62 -10.66
C THR A 98 0.19 16.60 -9.58
N PHE A 99 -1.05 16.58 -9.05
CA PHE A 99 -1.46 15.54 -8.09
C PHE A 99 -1.36 14.13 -8.72
N TYR A 100 -1.83 13.97 -9.95
CA TYR A 100 -1.78 12.70 -10.67
C TYR A 100 -0.33 12.16 -10.80
N ASN A 101 0.62 13.02 -11.11
CA ASN A 101 2.03 12.65 -11.26
C ASN A 101 2.72 12.41 -9.91
N GLN A 102 2.39 13.18 -8.87
CA GLN A 102 3.02 13.09 -7.56
C GLN A 102 2.48 11.93 -6.71
N ALA A 103 1.19 11.62 -6.85
CA ALA A 103 0.45 10.88 -5.83
C ALA A 103 -0.48 9.78 -6.39
N ASP A 104 -0.55 9.58 -7.70
CA ASP A 104 -1.42 8.59 -8.35
C ASP A 104 -0.63 7.73 -9.36
N PHE A 105 -1.29 7.00 -10.25
CA PHE A 105 -0.64 6.17 -11.29
C PHE A 105 0.29 6.94 -12.23
N GLY A 106 0.23 8.28 -12.28
CA GLY A 106 1.24 9.10 -12.95
C GLY A 106 2.63 8.95 -12.32
N TYR A 107 2.71 8.71 -11.01
CA TYR A 107 3.96 8.40 -10.31
C TYR A 107 4.59 7.11 -10.84
N ILE A 108 3.78 6.07 -11.04
CA ILE A 108 4.22 4.80 -11.63
C ILE A 108 4.70 5.00 -13.07
N GLN A 109 3.99 5.81 -13.86
CA GLN A 109 4.40 6.15 -15.22
C GLN A 109 5.77 6.82 -15.25
N GLU A 110 6.02 7.74 -14.31
CA GLU A 110 7.32 8.39 -14.15
C GLU A 110 8.40 7.36 -13.81
N GLN A 111 8.19 6.48 -12.82
CA GLN A 111 9.15 5.41 -12.49
C GLN A 111 9.46 4.51 -13.70
N LEU A 112 8.44 4.10 -14.45
CA LEU A 112 8.61 3.30 -15.67
C LEU A 112 9.44 4.03 -16.75
N SER A 113 9.25 5.35 -16.88
CA SER A 113 9.99 6.16 -17.86
C SER A 113 11.48 6.32 -17.53
N GLN A 114 11.84 6.15 -16.25
CA GLN A 114 13.21 6.27 -15.75
C GLN A 114 13.99 4.95 -15.78
N LEU A 115 13.35 3.82 -16.11
CA LEU A 115 14.02 2.52 -16.17
C LEU A 115 15.11 2.53 -17.27
N THR A 116 16.34 2.28 -16.85
CA THR A 116 17.49 2.20 -17.73
C THR A 116 18.36 0.97 -17.42
N PRO A 117 18.85 0.26 -18.45
CA PRO A 117 19.68 -0.92 -18.24
C PRO A 117 21.05 -0.51 -17.72
N GLN A 118 21.50 -1.13 -16.63
CA GLN A 118 22.84 -0.99 -16.07
C GLN A 118 23.74 -2.12 -16.58
N CYS A 119 23.18 -3.31 -16.77
CA CYS A 119 23.86 -4.53 -17.18
C CYS A 119 23.00 -5.21 -18.26
N VAL A 120 23.53 -5.28 -19.49
CA VAL A 120 22.82 -5.79 -20.67
C VAL A 120 23.30 -7.21 -21.01
N PRO A 121 22.39 -8.20 -21.09
CA PRO A 121 22.75 -9.58 -21.42
C PRO A 121 23.21 -9.68 -22.89
N THR A 122 24.18 -10.55 -23.17
CA THR A 122 24.54 -10.90 -24.56
C THR A 122 23.67 -12.04 -25.07
N TYR A 123 23.40 -13.02 -24.20
CA TYR A 123 22.55 -14.18 -24.46
C TYR A 123 21.40 -14.29 -23.45
N LEU A 124 20.39 -15.11 -23.74
CA LEU A 124 19.20 -15.25 -22.89
C LEU A 124 19.52 -15.72 -21.46
N GLY A 125 20.54 -16.57 -21.30
CA GLY A 125 21.00 -17.10 -20.01
C GLY A 125 21.89 -16.15 -19.21
N ASP A 126 22.30 -15.03 -19.79
CA ASP A 126 23.17 -14.05 -19.15
C ASP A 126 22.41 -13.23 -18.10
N SER A 127 23.17 -12.45 -17.33
CA SER A 127 22.61 -11.55 -16.34
C SER A 127 22.07 -10.28 -16.97
N SER A 128 21.05 -9.70 -16.33
CA SER A 128 20.61 -8.34 -16.63
C SER A 128 20.34 -7.58 -15.36
N LEU A 129 20.55 -6.27 -15.38
CA LEU A 129 20.13 -5.35 -14.33
C LEU A 129 19.59 -4.09 -14.98
N GLU A 130 18.37 -3.72 -14.61
CA GLU A 130 17.70 -2.49 -15.04
C GLU A 130 17.18 -1.77 -13.81
N CYS A 131 17.40 -0.46 -13.74
CA CYS A 131 17.07 0.35 -12.57
C CYS A 131 16.43 1.69 -12.97
N THR A 132 15.59 2.24 -12.10
CA THR A 132 15.17 3.64 -12.17
C THR A 132 16.30 4.56 -11.71
N HIS A 133 16.13 5.88 -11.90
CA HIS A 133 17.09 6.87 -11.41
C HIS A 133 17.39 6.67 -9.93
N TYR A 134 18.63 6.98 -9.57
CA TYR A 134 19.16 6.86 -8.22
C TYR A 134 19.08 5.45 -7.63
N LEU A 135 18.92 4.43 -8.48
CA LEU A 135 18.81 3.01 -8.09
C LEU A 135 17.71 2.77 -7.05
N ARG A 136 16.58 3.46 -7.22
CA ARG A 136 15.43 3.41 -6.29
C ARG A 136 14.59 2.16 -6.48
N PHE A 137 14.44 1.72 -7.72
CA PHE A 137 13.87 0.42 -8.06
C PHE A 137 14.84 -0.26 -9.02
N CYS A 138 15.05 -1.57 -8.86
CA CYS A 138 15.79 -2.37 -9.83
C CYS A 138 15.15 -3.73 -10.03
N ARG A 139 15.30 -4.28 -11.24
CA ARG A 139 15.00 -5.69 -11.53
C ARG A 139 16.20 -6.34 -12.19
N GLY A 140 16.51 -7.55 -11.74
CA GLY A 140 17.68 -8.29 -12.17
C GLY A 140 17.36 -9.73 -12.53
N ARG A 141 18.16 -10.31 -13.43
CA ARG A 141 18.10 -11.72 -13.78
C ARG A 141 19.47 -12.37 -13.63
N ASN A 142 19.47 -13.63 -13.19
CA ASN A 142 20.65 -14.46 -13.03
C ASN A 142 21.77 -13.74 -12.25
N LEU A 143 21.50 -13.31 -11.02
CA LEU A 143 22.47 -12.59 -10.18
C LEU A 143 22.94 -13.44 -9.01
N LEU A 144 24.22 -13.39 -8.69
CA LEU A 144 24.83 -14.04 -7.52
C LEU A 144 25.02 -13.03 -6.40
N PHE A 145 24.54 -13.39 -5.21
CA PHE A 145 24.74 -12.66 -3.96
C PHE A 145 25.56 -13.56 -3.01
N ASP A 146 26.71 -13.09 -2.53
CA ASP A 146 27.59 -13.82 -1.61
C ASP A 146 27.38 -13.35 -0.17
N PHE A 147 26.64 -14.15 0.60
CA PHE A 147 26.31 -13.88 2.00
C PHE A 147 27.25 -14.59 2.99
N ARG A 148 28.36 -15.19 2.53
CA ARG A 148 29.36 -15.80 3.44
C ARG A 148 30.03 -14.79 4.36
N GLY A 149 30.04 -13.52 3.98
CA GLY A 149 30.55 -12.43 4.82
C GLY A 149 29.70 -12.16 6.06
N LEU A 150 28.43 -12.59 6.08
CA LEU A 150 27.51 -12.33 7.19
C LEU A 150 27.92 -13.08 8.47
N GLU A 151 28.40 -14.33 8.35
CA GLU A 151 28.81 -15.15 9.50
C GLU A 151 29.95 -14.51 10.34
N LYS A 152 30.70 -13.60 9.73
CA LYS A 152 31.84 -12.92 10.34
C LYS A 152 31.44 -11.60 11.02
N ARG A 153 30.18 -11.17 10.89
CA ARG A 153 29.72 -9.94 11.53
C ARG A 153 29.32 -10.20 12.97
N GLU A 154 29.84 -9.36 13.86
CA GLU A 154 29.44 -9.36 15.28
C GLU A 154 28.08 -8.69 15.48
N GLU A 155 27.78 -7.65 14.70
CA GLU A 155 26.56 -6.87 14.81
C GLU A 155 25.43 -7.39 13.92
N ARG A 156 24.20 -7.32 14.43
CA ARG A 156 23.01 -7.61 13.63
C ARG A 156 22.72 -6.49 12.63
N ILE A 157 22.37 -6.87 11.42
CA ILE A 157 22.10 -5.96 10.32
C ILE A 157 20.71 -5.36 10.45
N ARG A 158 20.67 -4.04 10.57
CA ARG A 158 19.52 -3.16 10.31
C ARG A 158 20.04 -1.82 9.81
N TYR A 159 19.56 -1.37 8.65
CA TYR A 159 20.00 -0.14 7.94
C TYR A 159 21.51 -0.04 7.65
N HIS A 160 22.24 -1.14 7.69
CA HIS A 160 23.65 -1.14 7.32
C HIS A 160 23.78 -0.92 5.82
N MET A 161 24.75 -0.09 5.42
CA MET A 161 24.99 0.32 4.02
C MET A 161 26.18 -0.41 3.39
N ASP A 162 26.69 -1.45 4.05
CA ASP A 162 27.89 -2.21 3.70
C ASP A 162 27.62 -3.72 3.76
N VAL A 163 26.35 -4.14 3.65
CA VAL A 163 25.95 -5.55 3.74
C VAL A 163 26.73 -6.42 2.74
N LEU A 164 26.86 -5.96 1.49
CA LEU A 164 27.66 -6.57 0.44
C LEU A 164 28.87 -5.69 0.11
N GLY A 165 30.06 -6.30 0.10
CA GLY A 165 31.32 -5.72 -0.33
C GLY A 165 31.70 -6.08 -1.78
N PRO A 166 32.87 -5.63 -2.25
CA PRO A 166 33.39 -5.98 -3.58
C PRO A 166 33.45 -7.49 -3.80
N GLY A 167 33.06 -7.95 -4.99
CA GLY A 167 33.04 -9.38 -5.34
C GLY A 167 31.87 -10.17 -4.76
N GLN A 168 30.96 -9.55 -4.01
CA GLN A 168 29.83 -10.24 -3.37
C GLN A 168 28.49 -10.05 -4.10
N LEU A 169 28.43 -9.18 -5.11
CA LEU A 169 27.29 -9.06 -6.01
C LEU A 169 27.77 -9.17 -7.46
N LEU A 170 27.37 -10.24 -8.13
CA LEU A 170 27.95 -10.62 -9.42
C LEU A 170 26.90 -10.95 -10.47
N GLY A 171 27.20 -10.62 -11.73
CA GLY A 171 26.44 -11.04 -12.91
C GLY A 171 27.34 -11.22 -14.13
N HIS A 172 26.86 -11.85 -15.19
CA HIS A 172 27.57 -11.99 -16.47
C HIS A 172 26.86 -11.17 -17.54
N CYS A 173 27.41 -10.03 -17.95
CA CYS A 173 26.77 -9.12 -18.90
C CYS A 173 27.71 -8.01 -19.40
N LYS A 174 27.22 -7.18 -20.32
CA LYS A 174 27.83 -5.89 -20.67
C LYS A 174 27.41 -4.84 -19.65
N LEU A 175 28.25 -4.62 -18.63
CA LEU A 175 28.03 -3.64 -17.57
C LEU A 175 28.43 -2.22 -18.00
N ASN A 176 27.53 -1.26 -17.84
CA ASN A 176 27.81 0.17 -18.00
C ASN A 176 28.19 0.77 -16.63
N ARG A 177 29.47 0.70 -16.27
CA ARG A 177 29.97 1.21 -14.98
C ARG A 177 29.78 2.71 -14.82
N THR A 178 30.01 3.50 -15.88
CA THR A 178 29.87 4.95 -15.83
C THR A 178 28.44 5.36 -15.48
N ARG A 179 27.45 4.70 -16.10
CA ARG A 179 26.04 4.93 -15.77
C ARG A 179 25.73 4.51 -14.35
N LEU A 180 26.11 3.29 -13.96
CA LEU A 180 25.83 2.77 -12.62
C LEU A 180 26.39 3.71 -11.54
N SER A 181 27.65 4.13 -11.66
CA SER A 181 28.27 5.06 -10.72
C SER A 181 27.63 6.46 -10.74
N GLY A 182 27.08 6.89 -11.88
CA GLY A 182 26.36 8.16 -12.02
C GLY A 182 25.03 8.21 -11.25
N GLU A 183 24.44 7.07 -10.92
CA GLU A 183 23.16 6.97 -10.20
C GLU A 183 23.34 6.93 -8.65
N MET A 184 24.53 7.23 -8.13
CA MET A 184 24.87 7.07 -6.70
C MET A 184 24.57 8.29 -5.81
N GLU A 185 23.94 9.34 -6.34
CA GLU A 185 23.69 10.59 -5.59
C GLU A 185 22.92 10.37 -4.27
N HIS A 186 21.97 9.42 -4.23
CA HIS A 186 21.16 9.13 -3.05
C HIS A 186 21.68 7.96 -2.19
N ILE A 187 22.97 7.64 -2.29
CA ILE A 187 23.58 6.51 -1.55
C ILE A 187 23.67 6.73 -0.02
N GLY A 188 23.51 7.97 0.45
CA GLY A 188 23.73 8.35 1.86
C GLY A 188 22.71 7.83 2.88
N SER A 189 21.67 7.10 2.45
CA SER A 189 20.68 6.50 3.34
C SER A 189 20.26 5.11 2.86
N ALA A 190 20.25 4.16 3.80
CA ALA A 190 19.89 2.78 3.53
C ALA A 190 18.48 2.62 2.94
N LEU A 191 17.55 3.52 3.29
CA LEU A 191 16.14 3.45 2.89
C LEU A 191 15.78 4.39 1.72
N GLN A 192 16.77 5.02 1.07
CA GLN A 192 16.55 5.95 -0.04
C GLN A 192 16.99 5.39 -1.40
N SER A 193 17.91 4.42 -1.41
CA SER A 193 18.49 3.85 -2.61
C SER A 193 19.03 2.43 -2.37
N TRP A 194 19.08 1.61 -3.43
CA TRP A 194 19.85 0.36 -3.48
C TRP A 194 21.33 0.56 -3.86
N GLY A 195 21.75 1.81 -4.06
CA GLY A 195 23.14 2.18 -4.33
C GLY A 195 24.16 1.58 -3.35
N PRO A 196 23.89 1.49 -2.03
CA PRO A 196 24.85 0.90 -1.09
C PRO A 196 25.27 -0.53 -1.42
N GLU A 197 24.35 -1.34 -1.93
CA GLU A 197 24.59 -2.72 -2.36
C GLU A 197 25.08 -2.78 -3.80
N LEU A 198 24.45 -1.99 -4.69
CA LEU A 198 24.71 -2.02 -6.13
C LEU A 198 26.04 -1.39 -6.54
N ARG A 199 26.64 -0.52 -5.71
CA ARG A 199 27.98 0.04 -5.97
C ARG A 199 29.05 -1.04 -6.16
N ASN A 200 28.83 -2.21 -5.58
CA ASN A 200 29.75 -3.35 -5.61
C ASN A 200 29.39 -4.38 -6.70
N PHE A 201 28.43 -4.08 -7.58
CA PHE A 201 28.07 -4.96 -8.69
C PHE A 201 29.25 -5.15 -9.66
N ASP A 202 29.61 -6.41 -9.92
CA ASP A 202 30.73 -6.75 -10.79
C ASP A 202 30.41 -7.89 -11.77
N VAL A 203 31.27 -8.04 -12.79
CA VAL A 203 31.07 -8.95 -13.92
C VAL A 203 31.85 -10.24 -13.74
N LEU A 204 31.17 -11.37 -13.86
CA LEU A 204 31.77 -12.69 -13.97
C LEU A 204 32.19 -13.01 -15.41
N PRO A 205 33.26 -13.79 -15.63
CA PRO A 205 33.69 -14.20 -16.96
C PRO A 205 32.75 -15.23 -17.60
N HIS A 206 31.97 -15.95 -16.82
CA HIS A 206 31.03 -16.99 -17.27
C HIS A 206 29.62 -16.74 -16.73
N PRO A 207 28.56 -17.25 -17.40
CA PRO A 207 27.19 -17.15 -16.91
C PRO A 207 27.05 -17.66 -15.47
N VAL A 208 26.27 -16.92 -14.65
CA VAL A 208 26.16 -17.17 -13.20
C VAL A 208 25.77 -18.62 -12.90
N LEU A 209 24.76 -19.14 -13.59
CA LEU A 209 24.24 -20.50 -13.35
C LEU A 209 25.18 -21.61 -13.84
N GLU A 210 26.15 -21.29 -14.70
CA GLU A 210 27.12 -22.24 -15.27
C GLU A 210 28.49 -22.14 -14.58
N SER A 211 28.69 -21.10 -13.76
CA SER A 211 29.97 -20.79 -13.11
C SER A 211 30.42 -21.80 -12.04
N GLY A 212 29.52 -22.66 -11.56
CA GLY A 212 29.78 -23.56 -10.42
C GLY A 212 29.92 -22.84 -9.07
N LEU A 213 29.62 -21.53 -8.99
CA LEU A 213 29.77 -20.73 -7.77
C LEU A 213 28.52 -20.73 -6.86
N CYS A 214 27.37 -21.16 -7.37
CA CYS A 214 26.11 -21.11 -6.63
C CYS A 214 26.02 -22.24 -5.60
N ASP A 215 25.92 -21.90 -4.32
CA ASP A 215 25.61 -22.88 -3.26
C ASP A 215 24.10 -23.17 -3.23
N VAL A 216 23.29 -22.14 -3.50
CA VAL A 216 21.83 -22.24 -3.60
C VAL A 216 21.35 -21.50 -4.85
N VAL A 217 20.45 -22.11 -5.61
CA VAL A 217 19.78 -21.47 -6.76
C VAL A 217 18.30 -21.26 -6.44
N VAL A 218 17.87 -19.99 -6.43
CA VAL A 218 16.49 -19.60 -6.19
C VAL A 218 15.81 -19.33 -7.54
N ASN A 219 14.95 -20.26 -7.95
CA ASN A 219 14.19 -20.16 -9.21
C ASN A 219 12.98 -19.23 -9.10
N THR A 220 12.38 -19.15 -7.91
CA THR A 220 11.22 -18.31 -7.62
C THR A 220 11.59 -16.82 -7.70
N PRO A 221 10.78 -15.96 -8.33
CA PRO A 221 11.00 -14.52 -8.29
C PRO A 221 11.12 -14.02 -6.85
N THR A 222 12.18 -13.26 -6.56
CA THR A 222 12.49 -12.82 -5.20
C THR A 222 12.43 -11.30 -5.09
N PHE A 223 11.59 -10.78 -4.21
CA PHE A 223 11.60 -9.38 -3.80
C PHE A 223 12.50 -9.21 -2.58
N ILE A 224 13.58 -8.45 -2.71
CA ILE A 224 14.47 -8.13 -1.59
C ILE A 224 14.09 -6.77 -1.05
N MET A 225 13.70 -6.66 0.22
CA MET A 225 13.11 -5.45 0.79
C MET A 225 13.96 -4.88 1.91
N LYS A 226 14.18 -3.56 1.89
CA LYS A 226 14.57 -2.80 3.08
C LYS A 226 13.31 -2.15 3.65
N ILE A 227 13.03 -2.41 4.93
CA ILE A 227 11.79 -2.01 5.58
C ILE A 227 12.02 -0.88 6.59
N ASP A 228 11.05 0.00 6.80
CA ASP A 228 11.18 1.19 7.64
C ASP A 228 10.99 0.89 9.13
N ALA A 229 9.87 0.32 9.56
CA ALA A 229 9.68 -0.05 10.97
C ALA A 229 8.60 -1.13 11.14
N THR A 230 8.88 -2.19 11.88
CA THR A 230 7.96 -3.34 11.99
C THR A 230 6.77 -3.13 12.93
N TYR A 231 6.86 -2.23 13.91
CA TYR A 231 5.84 -2.06 14.96
C TYR A 231 5.00 -0.79 14.84
N ASN A 232 5.38 0.16 13.98
CA ASN A 232 4.61 1.37 13.74
C ASN A 232 3.86 1.24 12.40
N MET A 233 2.53 1.17 12.44
CA MET A 233 1.71 0.95 11.25
C MET A 233 1.96 1.99 10.16
N TYR A 234 2.07 3.28 10.51
CA TYR A 234 2.31 4.33 9.53
C TYR A 234 3.60 4.09 8.75
N HIS A 235 4.69 3.81 9.45
CA HIS A 235 5.98 3.52 8.83
C HIS A 235 5.98 2.19 8.07
N HIS A 236 5.43 1.11 8.64
CA HIS A 236 5.43 -0.18 7.96
C HIS A 236 4.55 -0.22 6.72
N PHE A 237 3.44 0.53 6.71
CA PHE A 237 2.58 0.61 5.53
C PHE A 237 3.19 1.38 4.37
N CYS A 238 4.23 2.20 4.62
CA CYS A 238 5.08 2.70 3.55
C CYS A 238 5.78 1.55 2.81
N ASP A 239 6.23 0.51 3.51
CA ASP A 239 6.89 -0.66 2.92
C ASP A 239 5.92 -1.45 2.04
N PHE A 240 4.73 -1.77 2.56
CA PHE A 240 3.72 -2.51 1.81
C PHE A 240 3.18 -1.73 0.61
N PHE A 241 2.98 -0.42 0.77
CA PHE A 241 2.55 0.44 -0.33
C PHE A 241 3.61 0.51 -1.43
N ASN A 242 4.87 0.71 -1.08
CA ASN A 242 5.95 0.76 -2.07
C ASN A 242 6.23 -0.60 -2.72
N LEU A 243 6.03 -1.71 -2.00
CA LEU A 243 6.01 -3.05 -2.60
C LEU A 243 4.89 -3.19 -3.64
N TYR A 244 3.67 -2.74 -3.31
CA TYR A 244 2.53 -2.75 -4.24
C TYR A 244 2.78 -1.87 -5.48
N ALA A 245 3.27 -0.64 -5.29
CA ALA A 245 3.68 0.23 -6.39
C ALA A 245 4.73 -0.44 -7.28
N SER A 246 5.69 -1.15 -6.68
CA SER A 246 6.74 -1.87 -7.39
C SER A 246 6.23 -3.05 -8.22
N LEU A 247 5.05 -3.62 -7.90
CA LEU A 247 4.42 -4.63 -8.77
C LEU A 247 4.12 -4.06 -10.16
N PHE A 248 3.64 -2.80 -10.23
CA PHE A 248 3.40 -2.12 -11.49
C PHE A 248 4.68 -1.74 -12.22
N VAL A 249 5.69 -1.23 -11.50
CA VAL A 249 6.99 -0.91 -12.10
C VAL A 249 7.65 -2.18 -12.68
N ASN A 250 7.43 -3.34 -12.03
CA ASN A 250 7.92 -4.63 -12.49
C ASN A 250 7.03 -5.33 -13.53
N GLN A 251 5.86 -4.78 -13.88
CA GLN A 251 4.79 -5.44 -14.67
C GLN A 251 5.16 -5.64 -16.14
N SER A 252 6.14 -6.52 -16.40
CA SER A 252 6.59 -6.93 -17.74
C SER A 252 6.05 -8.29 -18.16
N HIS A 253 5.46 -9.03 -17.23
CA HIS A 253 4.98 -10.40 -17.45
C HIS A 253 3.64 -10.62 -16.72
N PRO A 254 2.73 -11.46 -17.24
CA PRO A 254 1.45 -11.80 -16.58
C PRO A 254 1.60 -12.28 -15.12
N ALA A 255 2.74 -12.87 -14.78
CA ALA A 255 3.03 -13.31 -13.42
C ALA A 255 3.27 -12.16 -12.39
N ALA A 256 3.11 -10.88 -12.78
CA ALA A 256 3.39 -9.73 -11.92
C ALA A 256 2.60 -9.70 -10.60
N PHE A 257 1.38 -10.27 -10.58
CA PHE A 257 0.53 -10.38 -9.38
C PHE A 257 0.47 -11.81 -8.82
N ASN A 258 1.35 -12.71 -9.25
CA ASN A 258 1.44 -14.04 -8.67
C ASN A 258 1.95 -13.98 -7.23
N THR A 259 1.48 -14.91 -6.39
CA THR A 259 1.93 -15.00 -5.00
C THR A 259 2.91 -16.13 -4.73
N ASP A 260 3.27 -16.89 -5.77
CA ASP A 260 4.45 -17.74 -5.74
C ASP A 260 5.72 -16.91 -5.96
N VAL A 261 6.01 -16.03 -5.00
CA VAL A 261 7.18 -15.14 -4.96
C VAL A 261 7.85 -15.24 -3.60
N GLN A 262 9.17 -15.18 -3.55
CA GLN A 262 9.92 -15.13 -2.30
C GLN A 262 10.07 -13.67 -1.86
N ILE A 263 9.92 -13.40 -0.57
CA ILE A 263 10.26 -12.09 0.02
C ILE A 263 11.46 -12.29 0.93
N LEU A 264 12.49 -11.46 0.78
CA LEU A 264 13.69 -11.45 1.60
C LEU A 264 13.86 -10.07 2.22
N ILE A 265 13.73 -9.96 3.54
CA ILE A 265 13.98 -8.72 4.28
C ILE A 265 15.48 -8.58 4.51
N TRP A 266 16.00 -7.39 4.22
CA TRP A 266 17.42 -7.03 4.27
C TRP A 266 17.90 -6.71 5.70
N GLU A 267 17.59 -7.60 6.64
CA GLU A 267 17.99 -7.56 8.05
C GLU A 267 18.35 -8.96 8.54
N THR A 268 19.20 -9.08 9.56
CA THR A 268 19.43 -10.37 10.26
C THR A 268 18.54 -10.53 11.51
N TYR A 269 17.73 -9.52 11.83
CA TYR A 269 16.69 -9.66 12.85
C TYR A 269 15.57 -10.57 12.34
N PRO A 270 15.08 -11.53 13.14
CA PRO A 270 13.85 -12.23 12.81
C PRO A 270 12.73 -11.24 12.56
N TYR A 271 11.99 -11.43 11.47
CA TYR A 271 10.86 -10.57 11.16
C TYR A 271 9.68 -10.89 12.09
N ASP A 272 9.42 -9.97 13.02
CA ASP A 272 8.23 -9.97 13.86
C ASP A 272 7.52 -8.62 13.78
N SER A 273 6.23 -8.67 13.50
CA SER A 273 5.36 -7.51 13.31
C SER A 273 3.91 -7.88 13.59
N PRO A 274 3.14 -7.00 14.26
CA PRO A 274 1.68 -7.12 14.33
C PRO A 274 1.03 -7.16 12.94
N PHE A 275 1.67 -6.58 11.93
CA PHE A 275 1.14 -6.41 10.57
C PHE A 275 1.65 -7.48 9.60
N ARG A 276 2.35 -8.51 10.08
CA ARG A 276 2.98 -9.57 9.25
C ARG A 276 2.02 -10.25 8.27
N ASP A 277 0.74 -10.35 8.64
CA ASP A 277 -0.29 -10.95 7.78
C ASP A 277 -0.47 -10.19 6.47
N THR A 278 -0.09 -8.91 6.41
CA THR A 278 -0.12 -8.12 5.16
C THR A 278 0.74 -8.75 4.07
N PHE A 279 1.84 -9.43 4.40
CA PHE A 279 2.66 -10.12 3.41
C PHE A 279 1.92 -11.25 2.69
N LYS A 280 0.88 -11.84 3.29
CA LYS A 280 0.03 -12.86 2.64
C LYS A 280 -0.70 -12.29 1.42
N ALA A 281 -0.84 -10.96 1.33
CA ALA A 281 -1.37 -10.33 0.14
C ALA A 281 -0.44 -10.46 -1.07
N PHE A 282 0.87 -10.50 -0.83
CA PHE A 282 1.93 -10.47 -1.83
C PHE A 282 2.57 -11.84 -2.08
N SER A 283 2.65 -12.69 -1.06
CA SER A 283 3.33 -13.98 -1.14
C SER A 283 2.64 -15.05 -0.32
N GLN A 284 2.61 -16.28 -0.85
CA GLN A 284 2.21 -17.48 -0.13
C GLN A 284 3.37 -18.19 0.59
N ARG A 285 4.60 -17.67 0.42
CA ARG A 285 5.83 -18.22 0.99
C ARG A 285 6.15 -17.54 2.32
N PRO A 286 6.89 -18.23 3.21
CA PRO A 286 7.41 -17.59 4.41
C PRO A 286 8.36 -16.44 4.02
N VAL A 287 8.32 -15.37 4.81
CA VAL A 287 9.24 -14.23 4.65
C VAL A 287 10.62 -14.64 5.14
N TRP A 288 11.62 -14.51 4.27
CA TRP A 288 13.03 -14.69 4.63
C TRP A 288 13.61 -13.40 5.19
N THR A 289 14.70 -13.57 5.93
CA THR A 289 15.62 -12.55 6.42
C THR A 289 17.02 -12.90 5.94
N LEU A 290 18.00 -12.03 6.14
CA LEU A 290 19.39 -12.34 5.79
C LEU A 290 19.92 -13.58 6.55
N SER A 291 19.36 -13.88 7.71
CA SER A 291 19.70 -15.08 8.50
C SER A 291 19.34 -16.38 7.79
N ASP A 292 18.37 -16.39 6.88
CA ASP A 292 17.98 -17.60 6.13
C ASP A 292 18.97 -17.95 5.00
N VAL A 293 19.74 -16.95 4.55
CA VAL A 293 20.72 -17.04 3.45
C VAL A 293 22.16 -16.84 3.91
N GLU A 294 22.38 -16.60 5.19
CA GLU A 294 23.70 -16.46 5.81
C GLU A 294 24.60 -17.66 5.50
N GLY A 295 25.89 -17.39 5.26
CA GLY A 295 26.89 -18.43 4.98
C GLY A 295 26.87 -18.99 3.55
N LYS A 296 26.03 -18.46 2.65
CA LYS A 296 25.81 -19.05 1.31
C LYS A 296 26.05 -18.06 0.17
N ARG A 297 26.48 -18.57 -0.98
CA ARG A 297 26.35 -17.89 -2.28
C ARG A 297 25.01 -18.26 -2.90
N VAL A 298 24.11 -17.28 -2.97
CA VAL A 298 22.76 -17.46 -3.47
C VAL A 298 22.64 -16.86 -4.86
N CYS A 299 22.25 -17.69 -5.82
CA CYS A 299 22.01 -17.28 -7.19
C CYS A 299 20.50 -17.14 -7.44
N PHE A 300 20.05 -15.92 -7.63
CA PHE A 300 18.66 -15.61 -7.94
C PHE A 300 18.44 -15.57 -9.45
N LYS A 301 17.50 -16.38 -9.96
CA LYS A 301 17.11 -16.30 -11.37
C LYS A 301 16.40 -14.99 -11.69
N ASN A 302 15.55 -14.52 -10.79
CA ASN A 302 14.85 -13.24 -10.91
C ASN A 302 14.84 -12.56 -9.55
N VAL A 303 15.32 -11.31 -9.51
CA VAL A 303 15.32 -10.48 -8.31
C VAL A 303 14.68 -9.14 -8.60
N VAL A 304 13.89 -8.64 -7.66
CA VAL A 304 13.33 -7.30 -7.67
C VAL A 304 13.78 -6.60 -6.40
N LEU A 305 14.38 -5.43 -6.58
CA LEU A 305 14.71 -4.48 -5.54
C LEU A 305 13.62 -3.38 -5.63
N PRO A 306 12.54 -3.47 -4.83
CA PRO A 306 11.40 -2.58 -4.93
C PRO A 306 11.76 -1.15 -4.49
N LEU A 307 10.86 -0.22 -4.80
CA LEU A 307 10.88 1.15 -4.31
C LEU A 307 11.02 1.17 -2.79
N LEU A 308 11.82 2.11 -2.26
CA LEU A 308 12.18 2.17 -0.84
C LEU A 308 11.29 3.14 -0.06
N PRO A 309 11.07 2.91 1.25
CA PRO A 309 10.09 3.66 2.03
C PRO A 309 10.47 5.11 2.35
N ARG A 310 11.74 5.52 2.20
CA ARG A 310 12.21 6.86 2.58
C ARG A 310 12.77 7.67 1.41
N MET A 311 12.45 7.25 0.17
CA MET A 311 12.92 7.92 -1.04
C MET A 311 12.68 9.44 -1.02
N ILE A 312 13.66 10.20 -1.49
CA ILE A 312 13.50 11.65 -1.69
C ILE A 312 12.48 11.87 -2.81
N PHE A 313 11.42 12.62 -2.53
CA PHE A 313 10.23 12.70 -3.40
C PHE A 313 9.58 11.33 -3.67
N GLY A 314 9.64 10.43 -2.67
CA GLY A 314 8.93 9.17 -2.67
C GLY A 314 7.43 9.32 -2.43
N LEU A 315 6.71 8.21 -2.56
CA LEU A 315 5.28 8.14 -2.30
C LEU A 315 5.00 7.47 -0.94
N PHE A 316 3.92 7.88 -0.27
CA PHE A 316 3.50 7.53 1.11
C PHE A 316 4.20 8.33 2.21
N TYR A 317 5.53 8.34 2.27
CA TYR A 317 6.29 9.14 3.26
C TYR A 317 6.92 10.37 2.60
N ASN A 318 6.82 11.55 3.24
CA ASN A 318 7.35 12.83 2.72
C ASN A 318 6.95 13.14 1.27
N THR A 319 5.77 12.71 0.84
CA THR A 319 5.30 12.95 -0.52
C THR A 319 5.00 14.43 -0.72
N PRO A 320 5.56 15.09 -1.74
CA PRO A 320 5.21 16.47 -2.06
C PRO A 320 3.82 16.50 -2.70
N ILE A 321 2.77 16.59 -1.89
CA ILE A 321 1.38 16.56 -2.38
C ILE A 321 0.90 17.99 -2.61
N ILE A 322 0.52 18.31 -3.86
CA ILE A 322 -0.10 19.60 -4.15
C ILE A 322 -1.39 19.79 -3.34
N GLN A 323 -1.59 20.99 -2.79
CA GLN A 323 -2.74 21.32 -1.96
C GLN A 323 -4.06 21.28 -2.74
N GLY A 324 -5.16 21.00 -2.03
CA GLY A 324 -6.53 21.09 -2.58
C GLY A 324 -6.98 19.93 -3.45
N CYS A 325 -6.15 18.90 -3.65
CA CYS A 325 -6.51 17.67 -4.38
C CYS A 325 -6.59 16.44 -3.47
N SER A 326 -7.40 15.46 -3.87
CA SER A 326 -7.60 14.19 -3.17
C SER A 326 -7.95 13.06 -4.17
N ASN A 327 -8.18 11.86 -3.64
CA ASN A 327 -8.71 10.69 -4.35
C ASN A 327 -7.68 10.09 -5.32
N SER A 328 -6.54 9.65 -4.80
CA SER A 328 -5.57 8.87 -5.58
C SER A 328 -6.13 7.50 -5.94
N GLY A 329 -6.14 7.18 -7.24
CA GLY A 329 -6.46 5.85 -7.73
C GLY A 329 -5.50 4.78 -7.23
N LEU A 330 -4.20 5.09 -7.15
CA LEU A 330 -3.18 4.17 -6.65
C LEU A 330 -3.40 3.78 -5.16
N PHE A 331 -3.73 4.74 -4.29
CA PHE A 331 -4.00 4.46 -2.86
C PHE A 331 -5.31 3.69 -2.66
N ARG A 332 -6.35 4.02 -3.43
CA ARG A 332 -7.59 3.25 -3.42
C ARG A 332 -7.36 1.82 -3.91
N ALA A 333 -6.62 1.64 -5.01
CA ALA A 333 -6.29 0.32 -5.54
C ALA A 333 -5.47 -0.49 -4.53
N PHE A 334 -4.50 0.12 -3.84
CA PHE A 334 -3.76 -0.54 -2.76
C PHE A 334 -4.69 -1.05 -1.65
N SER A 335 -5.62 -0.21 -1.19
CA SER A 335 -6.60 -0.58 -0.16
C SER A 335 -7.45 -1.77 -0.58
N GLU A 336 -8.06 -1.69 -1.77
CA GLU A 336 -8.90 -2.76 -2.32
C GLU A 336 -8.12 -4.06 -2.54
N PHE A 337 -6.86 -3.95 -2.99
CA PHE A 337 -5.95 -5.09 -3.16
C PHE A 337 -5.71 -5.80 -1.83
N ILE A 338 -5.28 -5.09 -0.78
CA ILE A 338 -5.02 -5.69 0.53
C ILE A 338 -6.28 -6.34 1.11
N LEU A 339 -7.40 -5.62 1.11
CA LEU A 339 -8.66 -6.13 1.66
C LEU A 339 -9.15 -7.38 0.94
N HIS A 340 -9.00 -7.45 -0.39
CA HIS A 340 -9.37 -8.61 -1.19
C HIS A 340 -8.43 -9.79 -0.95
N ARG A 341 -7.11 -9.58 -1.03
CA ARG A 341 -6.12 -10.66 -0.91
C ARG A 341 -6.10 -11.28 0.48
N LEU A 342 -6.39 -10.50 1.51
CA LEU A 342 -6.51 -10.99 2.89
C LEU A 342 -7.93 -11.49 3.21
N GLN A 343 -8.86 -11.48 2.25
CA GLN A 343 -10.25 -11.94 2.40
C GLN A 343 -10.95 -11.28 3.59
N ILE A 344 -10.73 -9.98 3.77
CA ILE A 344 -11.31 -9.24 4.90
C ILE A 344 -12.82 -9.14 4.70
N PRO A 345 -13.64 -9.60 5.65
CA PRO A 345 -15.09 -9.67 5.47
C PRO A 345 -15.70 -8.28 5.33
N TYR A 346 -16.59 -8.15 4.36
CA TYR A 346 -17.39 -6.96 4.14
C TYR A 346 -18.82 -7.19 4.62
N LYS A 347 -19.37 -6.22 5.33
CA LYS A 347 -20.77 -6.17 5.72
C LYS A 347 -21.40 -4.94 5.09
N PRO A 348 -22.40 -5.09 4.22
CA PRO A 348 -23.13 -3.97 3.66
C PRO A 348 -23.62 -3.03 4.78
N PRO A 349 -23.52 -1.70 4.59
CA PRO A 349 -24.07 -0.71 5.50
C PRO A 349 -25.52 -1.02 5.87
N GLN A 350 -25.83 -0.86 7.15
CA GLN A 350 -27.17 -1.01 7.70
C GLN A 350 -27.88 0.35 7.78
N GLN A 351 -29.04 0.40 8.42
CA GLN A 351 -29.77 1.65 8.64
C GLN A 351 -29.03 2.64 9.54
N LYS A 352 -28.20 2.15 10.47
CA LYS A 352 -27.43 2.97 11.42
C LYS A 352 -26.02 3.26 10.88
N ILE A 353 -25.51 4.45 11.16
CA ILE A 353 -24.11 4.83 10.87
C ILE A 353 -23.21 4.13 11.88
N ARG A 354 -22.21 3.37 11.40
CA ARG A 354 -21.28 2.63 12.24
C ARG A 354 -20.13 3.52 12.66
N ILE A 355 -20.04 3.81 13.95
CA ILE A 355 -19.00 4.65 14.55
C ILE A 355 -18.03 3.76 15.30
N THR A 356 -16.75 3.86 14.99
CA THR A 356 -15.69 3.14 15.69
C THR A 356 -14.77 4.13 16.37
N TYR A 357 -14.71 4.05 17.70
CA TYR A 357 -13.81 4.85 18.52
C TYR A 357 -12.57 4.03 18.90
N LEU A 358 -11.39 4.52 18.49
CA LEU A 358 -10.11 3.92 18.81
C LEU A 358 -9.62 4.40 20.19
N SER A 359 -9.85 3.58 21.20
CA SER A 359 -9.33 3.80 22.55
C SER A 359 -7.85 3.45 22.63
N ARG A 360 -7.09 4.29 23.33
CA ARG A 360 -5.63 4.23 23.40
C ARG A 360 -5.17 3.89 24.80
N ARG A 361 -4.29 2.89 24.94
CA ARG A 361 -3.79 2.40 26.23
C ARG A 361 -2.28 2.59 26.40
N THR A 362 -1.77 3.76 25.99
CA THR A 362 -0.34 4.11 26.08
C THR A 362 -0.09 5.20 27.12
N LYS A 363 1.16 5.43 27.54
CA LYS A 363 1.49 6.45 28.56
C LYS A 363 0.97 7.88 28.26
N TYR A 364 0.94 8.27 26.99
CA TYR A 364 0.56 9.63 26.55
C TYR A 364 -0.50 9.59 25.45
N ARG A 365 -1.16 10.73 25.20
CA ARG A 365 -2.26 10.94 24.26
C ARG A 365 -3.47 10.04 24.54
N GLN A 366 -3.68 9.64 25.79
CA GLN A 366 -4.95 9.06 26.20
C GLN A 366 -6.02 10.14 26.22
N VAL A 367 -7.27 9.72 26.01
CA VAL A 367 -8.44 10.57 26.19
C VAL A 367 -9.00 10.31 27.58
N LEU A 368 -9.06 11.33 28.42
CA LEU A 368 -9.42 11.16 29.83
C LEU A 368 -10.93 11.03 30.05
N ASN A 369 -11.74 11.60 29.17
CA ASN A 369 -13.20 11.61 29.26
C ASN A 369 -13.89 10.79 28.15
N GLU A 370 -13.30 9.65 27.73
CA GLU A 370 -13.88 8.78 26.67
C GLU A 370 -15.35 8.43 26.93
N ASP A 371 -15.71 8.05 28.15
CA ASP A 371 -17.07 7.63 28.49
C ASP A 371 -18.08 8.79 28.35
N GLU A 372 -17.67 10.03 28.67
CA GLU A 372 -18.52 11.22 28.51
C GLU A 372 -18.74 11.57 27.04
N LEU A 373 -17.73 11.36 26.19
CA LEU A 373 -17.83 11.58 24.74
C LEU A 373 -18.73 10.55 24.07
N LEU A 374 -18.66 9.29 24.49
CA LEU A 374 -19.38 8.18 23.85
C LEU A 374 -20.83 8.06 24.30
N ALA A 375 -21.15 8.36 25.57
CA ALA A 375 -22.51 8.25 26.09
C ALA A 375 -23.62 8.92 25.22
N PRO A 376 -23.47 10.17 24.74
CA PRO A 376 -24.49 10.78 23.89
C PRO A 376 -24.60 10.13 22.50
N LEU A 377 -23.50 9.59 21.95
CA LEU A 377 -23.53 8.87 20.67
C LEU A 377 -24.23 7.51 20.82
N GLU A 378 -23.96 6.79 21.91
CA GLU A 378 -24.57 5.49 22.22
C GLU A 378 -26.07 5.61 22.49
N ALA A 379 -26.52 6.75 23.03
CA ALA A 379 -27.94 7.04 23.24
C ALA A 379 -28.70 7.43 21.96
N ASN A 380 -28.00 7.68 20.85
CA ASN A 380 -28.61 8.10 19.59
C ASN A 380 -28.92 6.88 18.70
N ASP A 381 -30.21 6.62 18.46
CA ASP A 381 -30.68 5.47 17.68
C ASP A 381 -30.18 5.45 16.22
N LYS A 382 -29.68 6.57 15.69
CA LYS A 382 -29.08 6.63 14.35
C LYS A 382 -27.70 5.97 14.28
N TYR A 383 -27.04 5.75 15.42
CA TYR A 383 -25.65 5.31 15.50
C TYR A 383 -25.52 3.90 16.05
N ASP A 384 -24.56 3.17 15.50
CA ASP A 384 -24.04 1.93 16.03
C ASP A 384 -22.60 2.19 16.47
N VAL A 385 -22.41 2.42 17.77
CA VAL A 385 -21.15 2.89 18.34
C VAL A 385 -20.40 1.72 18.96
N GLN A 386 -19.14 1.56 18.59
CA GLN A 386 -18.24 0.61 19.22
C GLN A 386 -16.94 1.29 19.66
N ARG A 387 -16.51 1.00 20.89
CA ARG A 387 -15.18 1.35 21.41
C ARG A 387 -14.25 0.14 21.27
N VAL A 388 -13.10 0.34 20.64
CA VAL A 388 -12.13 -0.73 20.37
C VAL A 388 -10.71 -0.33 20.75
N SER A 389 -9.90 -1.31 21.13
CA SER A 389 -8.47 -1.14 21.35
C SER A 389 -7.73 -2.17 20.49
N TYR A 390 -7.09 -1.69 19.43
CA TYR A 390 -6.47 -2.54 18.40
C TYR A 390 -5.24 -3.32 18.88
N GLU A 391 -4.58 -2.86 19.94
CA GLU A 391 -3.42 -3.52 20.55
C GLU A 391 -3.69 -4.99 20.95
N ARG A 392 -4.97 -5.36 21.14
CA ARG A 392 -5.40 -6.68 21.59
C ARG A 392 -5.98 -7.57 20.48
N LEU A 393 -6.03 -7.07 19.25
CA LEU A 393 -6.66 -7.75 18.12
C LEU A 393 -5.62 -8.18 17.09
N SER A 394 -5.85 -9.32 16.43
CA SER A 394 -5.09 -9.64 15.22
C SER A 394 -5.29 -8.56 14.17
N PHE A 395 -4.31 -8.35 13.30
CA PHE A 395 -4.40 -7.32 12.28
C PHE A 395 -5.58 -7.53 11.33
N THR A 396 -5.90 -8.78 10.96
CA THR A 396 -7.08 -9.10 10.15
C THR A 396 -8.39 -8.72 10.83
N ASN A 397 -8.49 -8.85 12.16
CA ASN A 397 -9.67 -8.40 12.93
C ASN A 397 -9.74 -6.87 12.99
N GLN A 398 -8.60 -6.19 13.14
CA GLN A 398 -8.54 -4.72 13.06
C GLN A 398 -9.07 -4.24 11.69
N LEU A 399 -8.62 -4.88 10.60
CA LEU A 399 -9.11 -4.58 9.25
C LEU A 399 -10.60 -4.91 9.07
N ALA A 400 -11.09 -6.00 9.64
CA ALA A 400 -12.51 -6.36 9.57
C ALA A 400 -13.40 -5.34 10.28
N ILE A 401 -12.95 -4.76 11.39
CA ILE A 401 -13.65 -3.66 12.05
C ILE A 401 -13.59 -2.41 11.15
N THR A 402 -12.38 -1.97 10.79
CA THR A 402 -12.17 -0.75 9.99
C THR A 402 -12.91 -0.77 8.65
N ARG A 403 -12.90 -1.89 7.91
CA ARG A 403 -13.62 -2.03 6.63
C ARG A 403 -15.12 -1.80 6.79
N ASN A 404 -15.64 -2.02 8.00
CA ASN A 404 -17.04 -1.92 8.35
C ASN A 404 -17.33 -0.74 9.30
N THR A 405 -16.52 0.32 9.20
CA THR A 405 -16.67 1.59 9.93
C THR A 405 -17.05 2.71 8.96
N ASP A 406 -18.05 3.52 9.31
CA ASP A 406 -18.43 4.71 8.53
C ASP A 406 -17.79 5.99 9.10
N ILE A 407 -17.67 6.10 10.42
CA ILE A 407 -16.89 7.15 11.10
C ILE A 407 -15.84 6.50 12.01
N LEU A 408 -14.56 6.73 11.71
CA LEU A 408 -13.45 6.28 12.54
C LEU A 408 -12.91 7.45 13.36
N ILE A 409 -12.95 7.33 14.68
CA ILE A 409 -12.57 8.39 15.62
C ILE A 409 -11.34 7.95 16.39
N GLY A 410 -10.34 8.82 16.55
CA GLY A 410 -9.21 8.51 17.43
C GLY A 410 -8.20 9.64 17.58
N MET A 411 -7.31 9.49 18.56
CA MET A 411 -6.18 10.39 18.78
C MET A 411 -5.07 10.21 17.74
N HIS A 412 -4.33 11.29 17.45
CA HIS A 412 -3.17 11.23 16.57
C HIS A 412 -2.16 10.15 16.97
N GLY A 413 -1.89 9.25 16.02
CA GLY A 413 -0.98 8.13 16.19
C GLY A 413 -1.16 7.07 15.11
N ALA A 414 -0.21 6.14 15.01
CA ALA A 414 -0.13 5.15 13.93
C ALA A 414 -1.41 4.30 13.75
N GLY A 415 -2.26 4.20 14.78
CA GLY A 415 -3.58 3.58 14.65
C GLY A 415 -4.46 4.23 13.59
N LEU A 416 -4.32 5.53 13.33
CA LEU A 416 -5.11 6.24 12.30
C LEU A 416 -4.73 5.84 10.87
N THR A 417 -3.60 5.14 10.64
CA THR A 417 -3.27 4.55 9.33
C THR A 417 -4.32 3.55 8.84
N HIS A 418 -5.15 3.01 9.74
CA HIS A 418 -6.34 2.24 9.38
C HIS A 418 -7.29 3.00 8.44
N LEU A 419 -7.23 4.33 8.36
CA LEU A 419 -8.00 5.12 7.40
C LEU A 419 -7.85 4.66 5.95
N LEU A 420 -6.73 4.00 5.61
CA LEU A 420 -6.50 3.40 4.29
C LEU A 420 -7.58 2.37 3.93
N PHE A 421 -8.15 1.68 4.91
CA PHE A 421 -9.06 0.56 4.73
C PHE A 421 -10.52 0.89 5.01
N LEU A 422 -10.82 2.17 5.23
CA LEU A 422 -12.19 2.64 5.36
C LEU A 422 -12.95 2.55 4.02
N PRO A 423 -14.29 2.43 4.06
CA PRO A 423 -15.14 2.64 2.90
C PRO A 423 -14.93 4.00 2.24
N ASN A 424 -15.22 4.11 0.94
CA ASN A 424 -14.99 5.35 0.18
C ASN A 424 -15.80 6.55 0.69
N TRP A 425 -16.95 6.33 1.33
CA TRP A 425 -17.78 7.39 1.89
C TRP A 425 -17.35 7.85 3.29
N ALA A 426 -16.46 7.11 3.95
CA ALA A 426 -16.20 7.24 5.37
C ALA A 426 -15.51 8.55 5.75
N CYS A 427 -15.60 8.87 7.03
CA CYS A 427 -14.93 10.00 7.67
C CYS A 427 -13.93 9.51 8.72
N ILE A 428 -12.70 10.03 8.70
CA ILE A 428 -11.76 9.94 9.80
C ILE A 428 -11.84 11.22 10.63
N PHE A 429 -12.14 11.09 11.91
CA PHE A 429 -12.10 12.17 12.89
C PHE A 429 -10.86 12.02 13.77
N GLU A 430 -9.84 12.83 13.47
CA GLU A 430 -8.66 12.97 14.32
C GLU A 430 -8.95 13.94 15.46
N LEU A 431 -9.04 13.43 16.68
CA LEU A 431 -9.40 14.20 17.87
C LEU A 431 -8.37 15.28 18.24
N TYR A 432 -7.10 15.11 17.93
CA TYR A 432 -6.13 16.20 18.01
C TYR A 432 -4.89 15.78 17.26
N ASN A 433 -4.42 16.62 16.35
CA ASN A 433 -3.26 16.34 15.50
C ASN A 433 -1.91 16.52 16.21
N CYS A 434 -1.88 16.93 17.48
CA CYS A 434 -0.65 17.14 18.26
C CYS A 434 0.39 17.99 17.52
N GLU A 435 -0.07 19.08 16.89
CA GLU A 435 0.75 20.05 16.13
C GLU A 435 1.33 19.48 14.82
N ASP A 436 0.79 18.36 14.34
CA ASP A 436 1.18 17.70 13.09
C ASP A 436 -0.03 17.53 12.15
N PRO A 437 -0.63 18.65 11.68
CA PRO A 437 -1.93 18.65 11.00
C PRO A 437 -1.92 17.99 9.62
N ASN A 438 -0.77 17.84 9.00
CA ASN A 438 -0.69 17.36 7.61
C ASN A 438 -0.56 15.83 7.54
N CYS A 439 -0.02 15.16 8.57
CA CYS A 439 0.32 13.74 8.50
C CYS A 439 -0.86 12.83 8.09
N TYR A 440 -1.94 12.79 8.89
CA TYR A 440 -3.12 11.95 8.57
C TYR A 440 -4.11 12.66 7.64
N LYS A 441 -4.11 13.99 7.61
CA LYS A 441 -4.90 14.76 6.64
C LYS A 441 -4.47 14.45 5.21
N ASP A 442 -3.17 14.43 4.93
CA ASP A 442 -2.65 14.11 3.60
C ASP A 442 -2.87 12.63 3.27
N LEU A 443 -2.71 11.72 4.24
CA LEU A 443 -3.03 10.30 4.03
C LEU A 443 -4.53 10.09 3.71
N ALA A 444 -5.42 10.82 4.39
CA ALA A 444 -6.86 10.79 4.11
C ALA A 444 -7.17 11.35 2.71
N ARG A 445 -6.52 12.46 2.31
CA ARG A 445 -6.62 13.02 0.96
C ARG A 445 -6.15 12.04 -0.11
N LEU A 446 -5.02 11.38 0.12
CA LEU A 446 -4.49 10.34 -0.78
C LEU A 446 -5.50 9.21 -0.93
N ARG A 447 -6.00 8.66 0.19
CA ARG A 447 -7.01 7.60 0.16
C ARG A 447 -8.34 8.06 -0.46
N GLY A 448 -8.68 9.35 -0.32
CA GLY A 448 -9.95 9.91 -0.75
C GLY A 448 -11.09 9.68 0.23
N VAL A 449 -10.79 9.61 1.53
CA VAL A 449 -11.79 9.62 2.61
C VAL A 449 -11.86 11.01 3.23
N ARG A 450 -12.99 11.34 3.85
CA ARG A 450 -13.16 12.65 4.49
C ARG A 450 -12.30 12.72 5.75
N TYR A 451 -11.69 13.87 6.00
CA TYR A 451 -10.89 14.12 7.20
C TYR A 451 -11.50 15.26 7.98
N ARG A 452 -11.67 15.03 9.28
CA ARG A 452 -12.19 16.00 10.25
C ARG A 452 -11.26 16.05 11.46
N THR A 453 -11.13 17.25 12.02
CA THR A 453 -10.39 17.52 13.27
C THR A 453 -11.08 18.68 13.97
N TRP A 454 -10.73 18.93 15.22
CA TRP A 454 -11.22 20.07 15.99
C TRP A 454 -10.93 21.40 15.32
N GLU A 455 -11.95 22.25 15.27
CA GLU A 455 -11.88 23.59 14.69
C GLU A 455 -11.50 24.63 15.75
N GLN A 456 -12.01 24.46 16.97
CA GLN A 456 -11.80 25.34 18.12
C GLN A 456 -10.77 24.74 19.08
N ARG A 457 -9.59 25.35 19.17
CA ARG A 457 -8.47 24.84 19.98
C ARG A 457 -8.71 24.94 21.49
N ASP A 458 -9.52 25.90 21.92
CA ASP A 458 -9.91 26.14 23.30
C ASP A 458 -10.89 25.10 23.85
N LEU A 459 -11.39 24.20 23.00
CA LEU A 459 -12.22 23.05 23.38
C LEU A 459 -11.43 21.73 23.50
N VAL A 460 -10.09 21.82 23.42
CA VAL A 460 -9.16 20.72 23.64
C VAL A 460 -8.36 21.00 24.91
N TYR A 461 -8.50 20.14 25.92
CA TYR A 461 -7.96 20.38 27.26
C TYR A 461 -6.77 19.44 27.53
N PRO A 462 -5.52 19.91 27.45
CA PRO A 462 -4.36 19.11 27.85
C PRO A 462 -4.36 18.85 29.36
N GLN A 463 -3.92 17.67 29.79
CA GLN A 463 -3.78 17.32 31.20
C GLN A 463 -2.67 18.14 31.88
N ASP A 464 -1.57 18.37 31.16
CA ASP A 464 -0.40 19.13 31.59
C ASP A 464 0.34 19.71 30.36
N GLU A 465 1.45 20.41 30.58
CA GLU A 465 2.26 21.02 29.51
C GLU A 465 2.92 19.97 28.57
N GLY A 466 2.88 18.69 28.94
CA GLY A 466 3.60 17.60 28.28
C GLY A 466 5.06 17.55 28.68
N HIS A 467 5.60 16.34 28.83
CA HIS A 467 6.97 16.17 29.32
C HIS A 467 7.75 15.22 28.39
N HIS A 468 8.48 15.80 27.43
CA HIS A 468 9.35 15.03 26.53
C HIS A 468 10.47 14.35 27.34
N PRO A 469 10.85 13.08 27.03
CA PRO A 469 11.91 12.38 27.75
C PRO A 469 13.27 13.10 27.76
N GLU A 470 13.53 13.91 26.73
CA GLU A 470 14.76 14.71 26.56
C GLU A 470 14.61 16.16 27.05
N GLY A 471 13.47 16.50 27.67
CA GLY A 471 13.15 17.82 28.22
C GLY A 471 12.26 18.68 27.31
N GLY A 472 11.46 19.56 27.93
CA GLY A 472 10.57 20.50 27.25
C GLY A 472 9.11 20.04 27.08
N ALA A 473 8.22 21.03 26.98
CA ALA A 473 6.80 20.85 26.70
C ALA A 473 6.59 20.35 25.28
N HIS A 474 5.80 19.28 25.11
CA HIS A 474 5.45 18.77 23.78
C HIS A 474 4.08 18.09 23.78
N ALA A 475 3.20 18.54 22.88
CA ALA A 475 1.84 18.05 22.67
C ALA A 475 1.69 16.52 22.44
N LYS A 476 2.79 15.80 22.16
CA LYS A 476 2.76 14.33 21.97
C LYS A 476 2.96 13.57 23.30
N PHE A 477 3.31 14.27 24.39
CA PHE A 477 3.73 13.73 25.69
C PHE A 477 2.83 14.21 26.84
N THR A 478 1.55 14.45 26.56
CA THR A 478 0.47 14.69 27.55
C THR A 478 -0.79 13.91 27.17
N ASN A 479 -1.79 13.89 28.05
CA ASN A 479 -3.13 13.34 27.78
C ASN A 479 -4.14 14.48 27.58
N TYR A 480 -5.33 14.17 27.08
CA TYR A 480 -6.30 15.18 26.67
C TYR A 480 -7.72 14.85 27.15
N SER A 481 -8.50 15.88 27.44
CA SER A 481 -9.96 15.84 27.51
C SER A 481 -10.54 16.73 26.41
N PHE A 482 -11.80 16.49 26.06
CA PHE A 482 -12.46 17.19 24.95
C PHE A 482 -13.86 17.66 25.33
N ASP A 483 -14.32 18.77 24.73
CA ASP A 483 -15.69 19.25 24.91
C ASP A 483 -16.72 18.29 24.31
N VAL A 484 -17.69 17.85 25.11
CA VAL A 484 -18.68 16.85 24.68
C VAL A 484 -19.62 17.38 23.60
N LYS A 485 -20.00 18.67 23.66
CA LYS A 485 -20.98 19.23 22.72
C LYS A 485 -20.38 19.38 21.33
N GLU A 486 -19.18 19.92 21.25
CA GLU A 486 -18.47 20.05 19.98
C GLU A 486 -18.10 18.68 19.40
N PHE A 487 -17.72 17.71 20.24
CA PHE A 487 -17.48 16.35 19.78
C PHE A 487 -18.71 15.73 19.09
N VAL A 488 -19.88 15.83 19.72
CA VAL A 488 -21.14 15.32 19.14
C VAL A 488 -21.51 16.08 17.87
N HIS A 489 -21.39 17.41 17.88
CA HIS A 489 -21.66 18.26 16.72
C HIS A 489 -20.83 17.84 15.50
N LEU A 490 -19.52 17.67 15.66
CA LEU A 490 -18.62 17.24 14.58
C LEU A 490 -18.91 15.82 14.07
N VAL A 491 -19.38 14.92 14.95
CA VAL A 491 -19.81 13.57 14.57
C VAL A 491 -21.12 13.60 13.79
N ASP A 492 -22.08 14.43 14.20
CA ASP A 492 -23.37 14.61 13.51
C ASP A 492 -23.16 15.18 12.10
N GLU A 493 -22.32 16.20 11.94
CA GLU A 493 -21.97 16.73 10.61
C GLU A 493 -21.32 15.66 9.72
N ALA A 494 -20.40 14.87 10.27
CA ALA A 494 -19.77 13.76 9.54
C ALA A 494 -20.81 12.71 9.12
N ALA A 495 -21.82 12.43 9.96
CA ALA A 495 -22.89 11.51 9.64
C ALA A 495 -23.80 12.03 8.50
N GLU A 496 -24.19 13.30 8.52
CA GLU A 496 -24.97 13.94 7.45
C GLU A 496 -24.24 13.89 6.10
N GLU A 497 -22.93 14.15 6.14
CA GLU A 497 -22.04 14.05 5.01
C GLU A 497 -21.93 12.62 4.44
N ILE A 498 -21.89 11.60 5.29
CA ILE A 498 -21.90 10.20 4.86
C ILE A 498 -23.23 9.84 4.20
N LEU A 499 -24.36 10.22 4.82
CA LEU A 499 -25.70 9.94 4.31
C LEU A 499 -25.96 10.58 2.93
N SER A 500 -25.35 11.74 2.67
CA SER A 500 -25.42 12.41 1.37
C SER A 500 -24.45 11.86 0.32
N HIS A 501 -23.49 11.02 0.71
CA HIS A 501 -22.47 10.49 -0.20
C HIS A 501 -23.08 9.55 -1.25
N LYS A 502 -22.69 9.74 -2.52
CA LYS A 502 -23.25 9.00 -3.67
C LYS A 502 -23.03 7.48 -3.61
N GLU A 503 -21.94 7.04 -2.97
CA GLU A 503 -21.58 5.62 -2.82
C GLU A 503 -22.14 5.01 -1.54
N PHE A 504 -22.73 5.80 -0.63
CA PHE A 504 -23.37 5.26 0.55
C PHE A 504 -24.69 4.59 0.13
N PRO A 505 -24.94 3.31 0.48
CA PRO A 505 -26.15 2.61 0.08
C PRO A 505 -27.41 3.32 0.58
N ARG A 506 -28.28 3.72 -0.36
CA ARG A 506 -29.61 4.23 -0.02
C ARG A 506 -30.56 3.04 0.09
N GLN A 507 -31.35 2.98 1.15
CA GLN A 507 -32.40 1.97 1.26
C GLN A 507 -33.39 2.15 0.09
N THR A 508 -33.37 1.23 -0.87
CA THR A 508 -34.53 0.99 -1.72
C THR A 508 -35.57 0.30 -0.85
N SER A 509 -36.78 0.86 -0.78
CA SER A 509 -37.92 0.22 -0.14
C SER A 509 -38.35 -1.02 -0.94
N GLU A 510 -37.62 -2.12 -0.82
CA GLU A 510 -38.02 -3.43 -1.36
C GLU A 510 -37.90 -4.50 -0.27
N ASN A 511 -38.93 -5.35 -0.22
CA ASN A 511 -39.28 -6.25 0.88
C ASN A 511 -38.14 -7.17 1.39
N PRO A 512 -38.12 -7.54 2.70
CA PRO A 512 -37.05 -8.30 3.34
C PRO A 512 -36.93 -9.78 2.93
N SER A 513 -37.70 -10.28 1.97
CA SER A 513 -37.81 -11.72 1.70
C SER A 513 -36.89 -12.27 0.61
N LYS A 514 -35.91 -11.49 0.11
CA LYS A 514 -35.05 -11.94 -1.01
C LYS A 514 -33.53 -11.88 -0.80
N THR A 515 -33.02 -11.42 0.34
CA THR A 515 -31.57 -11.13 0.49
C THR A 515 -30.81 -12.10 1.39
N GLN A 516 -31.30 -13.33 1.59
CA GLN A 516 -30.51 -14.43 2.15
C GLN A 516 -30.14 -15.43 1.05
N ARG A 517 -29.20 -15.04 0.19
CA ARG A 517 -28.30 -15.94 -0.56
C ARG A 517 -27.44 -15.07 -1.47
N ASN A 518 -26.15 -15.37 -1.47
CA ASN A 518 -25.11 -14.88 -2.39
C ASN A 518 -24.30 -13.70 -1.87
N GLU A 519 -23.27 -14.02 -1.09
CA GLU A 519 -21.90 -13.52 -1.25
C GLU A 519 -20.99 -14.35 -0.32
N LEU A 520 -20.35 -15.37 -0.91
CA LEU A 520 -19.21 -16.12 -0.39
C LEU A 520 -18.11 -16.03 -1.46
#